data_AF-S4RCS7-F1
#
_entry.id   AF-S4RCS7-F1
#
_cell.length_a   1.000
_cell.length_b   1.000
_cell.length_c   1.000
_cell.angle_alpha   90.00
_cell.angle_beta   90.00
_cell.angle_gamma   90.00
#
_symmetry.space_group_name_H-M   'P 1'
#
loop_
_entity.id
_entity.type
_entity.pdbx_description
1 polymer ?
#
loop_
_entity_poly.entity_id
_entity_poly.type
_entity_poly.pdbx_seq_one_letter_code
_entity_poly.pdbx_strand_id
1 'polypeptide(L)'
;ADVWARFLERHGDVRFCELYGATEGNVGFANVDGKLRACGRDLPFLRLLIKYALVKNDHEKDGPVRDDKGFCIPLPRGMWAGGAGQPGLLVAPISKHMPFDGYLGNAEFTQRKVLHNVFMHGDRYFNLGDIMRIDKEGFIYFIDRVGDTFRWKGENVSTMELADTLSDLDFIKEVTVYGVTIPSCIRMSYLVIEVTCIGSPSPNEQYVCIIYVVINYYMSHPEPLITQEALELTNTFKQIKTHLLQEGFNLARIRAPL
;
A
#
# COMPACT_ATOMS: atom_id res chain seq x y z
N ALA A 1 5.14 15.94 -6.74
CA ALA A 1 6.58 15.74 -6.81
C ALA A 1 7.02 14.97 -5.56
N ASP A 2 7.65 13.81 -5.75
CA ASP A 2 8.22 12.94 -4.71
C ASP A 2 8.83 13.76 -3.55
N VAL A 3 8.37 13.53 -2.32
CA VAL A 3 8.74 14.27 -1.10
C VAL A 3 10.26 14.39 -0.98
N TRP A 4 10.98 13.33 -1.35
CA TRP A 4 12.44 13.29 -1.33
C TRP A 4 13.08 14.20 -2.36
N ALA A 5 12.51 14.31 -3.56
CA ALA A 5 13.01 15.22 -4.58
C ALA A 5 12.88 16.68 -4.12
N ARG A 6 11.71 17.06 -3.55
CA ARG A 6 11.52 18.40 -2.95
C ARG A 6 12.47 18.65 -1.78
N PHE A 7 12.75 17.62 -0.97
CA PHE A 7 13.71 17.73 0.12
C PHE A 7 15.13 18.01 -0.40
N LEU A 8 15.59 17.27 -1.42
CA LEU A 8 16.91 17.46 -2.03
C LEU A 8 17.03 18.85 -2.67
N GLU A 9 15.98 19.32 -3.35
CA GLU A 9 15.95 20.69 -3.90
C GLU A 9 16.14 21.75 -2.81
N ARG A 10 15.55 21.53 -1.62
CA ARG A 10 15.60 22.48 -0.51
C ARG A 10 16.90 22.40 0.31
N HIS A 11 17.45 21.21 0.49
CA HIS A 11 18.51 20.95 1.46
C HIS A 11 19.85 20.53 0.83
N GLY A 12 19.90 20.39 -0.49
CA GLY A 12 21.10 20.01 -1.21
C GLY A 12 21.38 18.50 -1.18
N ASP A 13 22.64 18.13 -1.38
CA ASP A 13 23.06 16.74 -1.56
C ASP A 13 23.07 15.97 -0.23
N VAL A 14 21.92 15.36 0.09
CA VAL A 14 21.74 14.48 1.25
C VAL A 14 21.55 13.05 0.76
N ARG A 15 22.36 12.13 1.28
CA ARG A 15 22.20 10.71 0.96
C ARG A 15 21.08 10.10 1.79
N PHE A 16 20.06 9.58 1.11
CA PHE A 16 19.00 8.79 1.73
C PHE A 16 19.37 7.32 1.79
N CYS A 17 19.02 6.68 2.90
CA CYS A 17 19.02 5.23 3.03
C CYS A 17 17.64 4.81 3.53
N GLU A 18 16.87 4.11 2.70
CA GLU A 18 15.55 3.60 3.10
C GLU A 18 15.67 2.17 3.61
N LEU A 19 14.88 1.84 4.63
CA LEU A 19 14.77 0.51 5.20
C LEU A 19 13.32 0.05 5.11
N TYR A 20 13.12 -1.16 4.61
CA TYR A 20 11.85 -1.86 4.67
C TYR A 20 11.92 -3.00 5.68
N GLY A 21 10.88 -3.09 6.51
CA GLY A 21 10.66 -4.23 7.39
C GLY A 21 9.28 -4.18 8.00
N ALA A 22 8.74 -5.35 8.34
CA ALA A 22 7.57 -5.48 9.19
C ALA A 22 8.00 -5.95 10.57
N THR A 23 7.33 -5.49 11.63
CA THR A 23 7.62 -5.89 13.02
C THR A 23 7.56 -7.41 13.18
N GLU A 24 6.61 -8.02 12.47
CA GLU A 24 6.34 -9.45 12.46
C GLU A 24 7.01 -10.15 11.27
N GLY A 25 7.68 -9.38 10.41
CA GLY A 25 8.31 -9.85 9.19
C GLY A 25 9.64 -10.56 9.44
N ASN A 26 9.81 -11.69 8.79
CA ASN A 26 11.06 -12.44 8.78
C ASN A 26 12.00 -12.05 7.62
N VAL A 27 11.66 -10.98 6.89
CA VAL A 27 12.48 -10.40 5.83
C VAL A 27 12.43 -8.87 5.90
N GLY A 28 13.56 -8.24 5.56
CA GLY A 28 13.68 -6.80 5.40
C GLY A 28 14.63 -6.46 4.27
N PHE A 29 14.54 -5.23 3.78
CA PHE A 29 15.39 -4.71 2.73
C PHE A 29 16.00 -3.37 3.13
N ALA A 30 17.13 -3.04 2.52
CA ALA A 30 17.80 -1.77 2.70
C ALA A 30 18.23 -1.22 1.34
N ASN A 31 17.82 0.01 1.04
CA ASN A 31 18.34 0.78 -0.07
C ASN A 31 19.52 1.63 0.41
N VAL A 32 20.70 1.03 0.42
CA VAL A 32 21.94 1.73 0.76
C VAL A 32 22.50 2.52 -0.43
N ASP A 33 22.03 2.26 -1.65
CA ASP A 33 22.45 2.95 -2.86
C ASP A 33 21.85 4.37 -2.97
N GLY A 34 20.85 4.70 -2.17
CA GLY A 34 20.19 6.02 -2.17
C GLY A 34 19.34 6.27 -3.40
N LYS A 35 18.91 5.22 -4.10
CA LYS A 35 17.96 5.33 -5.22
C LYS A 35 16.62 5.81 -4.68
N LEU A 36 16.20 7.01 -5.05
CA LEU A 36 14.91 7.57 -4.62
C LEU A 36 13.76 6.58 -4.86
N ARG A 37 12.87 6.47 -3.85
CA ARG A 37 11.68 5.60 -3.80
C ARG A 37 11.94 4.09 -3.74
N ALA A 38 13.18 3.65 -3.89
CA ALA A 38 13.51 2.25 -3.72
C ALA A 38 13.67 1.96 -2.21
N CYS A 39 13.02 0.92 -1.72
CA CYS A 39 13.13 0.49 -0.34
C CYS A 39 14.17 -0.64 -0.15
N GLY A 40 14.75 -1.12 -1.25
CA GLY A 40 15.71 -2.20 -1.24
C GLY A 40 16.41 -2.43 -2.56
N ARG A 41 17.39 -3.34 -2.55
CA ARG A 41 18.02 -3.83 -3.77
C ARG A 41 18.22 -5.34 -3.73
N ASP A 42 17.71 -5.99 -4.76
CA ASP A 42 17.84 -7.41 -5.03
C ASP A 42 19.16 -7.72 -5.75
N LEU A 43 20.17 -8.06 -4.96
CA LEU A 43 21.49 -8.43 -5.49
C LEU A 43 21.65 -9.95 -5.51
N PRO A 44 22.17 -10.55 -6.60
CA PRO A 44 22.30 -12.01 -6.72
C PRO A 44 23.00 -12.70 -5.53
N PHE A 45 24.01 -12.06 -4.93
CA PHE A 45 24.71 -12.60 -3.77
C PHE A 45 23.87 -12.53 -2.48
N LEU A 46 23.08 -11.47 -2.28
CA LEU A 46 22.18 -11.34 -1.12
C LEU A 46 21.09 -12.40 -1.16
N ARG A 47 20.69 -12.89 -2.35
CA ARG A 47 19.71 -13.98 -2.50
C ARG A 47 20.17 -15.31 -1.89
N LEU A 48 21.46 -15.49 -1.60
CA LEU A 48 21.93 -16.66 -0.86
C LEU A 48 21.52 -16.59 0.62
N LEU A 49 21.49 -15.38 1.18
CA LEU A 49 21.22 -15.11 2.59
C LEU A 49 19.73 -14.82 2.85
N ILE A 50 19.12 -14.02 1.98
CA ILE A 50 17.75 -13.52 2.14
C ILE A 50 16.87 -14.19 1.08
N LYS A 51 16.00 -15.10 1.52
CA LYS A 51 15.04 -15.78 0.63
C LYS A 51 13.70 -15.06 0.68
N TYR A 52 13.15 -14.74 -0.48
CA TYR A 52 11.81 -14.19 -0.64
C TYR A 52 11.36 -14.40 -2.08
N ALA A 53 10.06 -14.25 -2.33
CA ALA A 53 9.48 -14.29 -3.65
C ALA A 53 8.38 -13.24 -3.78
N LEU A 54 8.13 -12.84 -5.03
CA LEU A 54 6.92 -12.13 -5.40
C LEU A 54 5.99 -13.15 -6.05
N VAL A 55 4.75 -13.25 -5.58
CA VAL A 55 3.72 -14.10 -6.16
C VAL A 55 2.59 -13.27 -6.72
N LYS A 56 1.91 -13.78 -7.74
CA LYS A 56 0.77 -13.09 -8.34
C LYS A 56 -0.34 -12.96 -7.28
N ASN A 57 -0.86 -11.75 -7.11
CA ASN A 57 -1.95 -11.47 -6.19
C ASN A 57 -3.30 -11.40 -6.92
N ASP A 58 -4.33 -11.98 -6.33
CA ASP A 58 -5.73 -11.79 -6.72
C ASP A 58 -6.29 -10.62 -5.91
N HIS A 59 -6.60 -9.53 -6.58
CA HIS A 59 -7.17 -8.35 -5.95
C HIS A 59 -8.62 -8.55 -5.49
N GLU A 60 -9.35 -9.56 -6.00
CA GLU A 60 -10.73 -9.82 -5.56
C GLU A 60 -10.82 -10.67 -4.29
N LYS A 61 -9.79 -11.48 -4.04
CA LYS A 61 -9.78 -12.44 -2.93
C LYS A 61 -8.77 -12.08 -1.85
N ASP A 62 -8.09 -10.94 -1.98
CA ASP A 62 -7.02 -10.48 -1.09
C ASP A 62 -5.99 -11.58 -0.78
N GLY A 63 -5.58 -12.33 -1.81
CA GLY A 63 -4.73 -13.50 -1.64
C GLY A 63 -4.00 -13.93 -2.91
N PRO A 64 -3.03 -14.85 -2.80
CA PRO A 64 -2.21 -15.24 -3.95
C PRO A 64 -3.01 -16.07 -4.97
N VAL A 65 -2.77 -15.81 -6.25
CA VAL A 65 -3.28 -16.64 -7.35
C VAL A 65 -2.51 -17.96 -7.38
N ARG A 66 -3.26 -19.06 -7.51
CA ARG A 66 -2.71 -20.41 -7.58
C ARG A 66 -2.91 -21.04 -8.95
N ASP A 67 -2.00 -21.92 -9.35
CA ASP A 67 -2.09 -22.73 -10.56
C ASP A 67 -3.01 -23.94 -10.37
N ASP A 68 -3.20 -24.72 -11.43
CA ASP A 68 -4.06 -25.93 -11.43
C ASP A 68 -3.58 -27.03 -10.45
N LYS A 69 -2.33 -26.95 -9.99
CA LYS A 69 -1.74 -27.86 -8.99
C LYS A 69 -1.90 -27.32 -7.56
N GLY A 70 -2.45 -26.13 -7.40
CA GLY A 70 -2.67 -25.46 -6.13
C GLY A 70 -1.46 -24.70 -5.59
N PHE A 71 -0.41 -24.47 -6.39
CA PHE A 71 0.77 -23.68 -5.99
C PHE A 71 0.62 -22.22 -6.37
N CYS A 72 1.19 -21.31 -5.59
CA CYS A 72 1.20 -19.88 -5.92
C CYS A 72 2.01 -19.63 -7.20
N ILE A 73 1.50 -18.75 -8.06
CA ILE A 73 2.19 -18.40 -9.31
C ILE A 73 3.33 -17.41 -9.00
N PRO A 74 4.62 -17.79 -9.14
CA PRO A 74 5.72 -16.85 -8.94
C PRO A 74 5.75 -15.81 -10.05
N LEU A 75 6.11 -14.58 -9.71
CA LEU A 75 6.37 -13.53 -10.68
C LEU A 75 7.87 -13.44 -11.00
N PRO A 76 8.22 -13.26 -12.28
CA PRO A 76 9.61 -13.05 -12.66
C PRO A 76 10.13 -11.74 -12.07
N ARG A 77 11.44 -11.72 -11.79
CA ARG A 77 12.16 -10.51 -11.38
C ARG A 77 12.60 -9.76 -12.64
N GLY A 78 12.56 -8.42 -12.61
CA GLY A 78 12.98 -7.62 -13.76
C GLY A 78 11.86 -7.41 -14.78
N MET A 79 12.20 -7.25 -16.05
CA MET A 79 11.35 -6.60 -17.06
C MET A 79 10.00 -7.31 -17.33
N TRP A 80 8.91 -6.57 -17.14
CA TRP A 80 7.53 -6.85 -17.54
C TRP A 80 7.09 -5.81 -18.59
N ALA A 81 5.89 -5.96 -19.16
CA ALA A 81 5.34 -5.03 -20.14
C ALA A 81 5.53 -3.56 -19.69
N GLY A 82 6.19 -2.74 -20.52
CA GLY A 82 6.52 -1.34 -20.19
C GLY A 82 7.90 -1.10 -19.55
N GLY A 83 8.77 -2.12 -19.40
CA GLY A 83 10.16 -1.94 -18.98
C GLY A 83 10.42 -1.97 -17.47
N ALA A 84 9.38 -1.96 -16.64
CA ALA A 84 9.43 -2.19 -15.19
C ALA A 84 9.01 -3.63 -14.87
N GLY A 85 9.27 -4.14 -13.66
CA GLY A 85 8.79 -5.47 -13.27
C GLY A 85 7.32 -5.52 -12.87
N GLN A 86 6.77 -6.75 -12.82
CA GLN A 86 5.37 -6.94 -12.44
C GLN A 86 5.19 -6.77 -10.93
N PRO A 87 4.22 -5.96 -10.46
CA PRO A 87 3.86 -5.91 -9.05
C PRO A 87 3.36 -7.27 -8.55
N GLY A 88 3.81 -7.70 -7.37
CA GLY A 88 3.44 -8.97 -6.77
C GLY A 88 3.45 -8.93 -5.25
N LEU A 89 2.70 -9.85 -4.64
CA LEU A 89 2.66 -10.03 -3.20
C LEU A 89 3.99 -10.56 -2.69
N LEU A 90 4.58 -9.85 -1.73
CA LEU A 90 5.81 -10.25 -1.07
C LEU A 90 5.56 -11.38 -0.07
N VAL A 91 6.25 -12.50 -0.29
CA VAL A 91 6.22 -13.67 0.59
C VAL A 91 7.63 -14.12 0.93
N ALA A 92 7.85 -14.57 2.16
CA ALA A 92 9.15 -15.04 2.63
C ALA A 92 9.01 -16.42 3.31
N PRO A 93 9.91 -17.39 3.04
CA PRO A 93 9.78 -18.73 3.57
C PRO A 93 9.94 -18.74 5.08
N ILE A 94 9.08 -19.49 5.77
CA ILE A 94 9.16 -19.71 7.20
C ILE A 94 10.11 -20.89 7.41
N SER A 95 11.28 -20.59 7.95
CA SER A 95 12.35 -21.57 8.19
C SER A 95 13.02 -21.33 9.54
N LYS A 96 13.89 -22.26 9.97
CA LYS A 96 14.68 -22.08 11.19
C LYS A 96 15.54 -20.80 11.17
N HIS A 97 15.98 -20.37 10.00
CA HIS A 97 16.82 -19.18 9.83
C HIS A 97 16.01 -17.89 9.63
N MET A 98 14.74 -18.01 9.24
CA MET A 98 13.81 -16.89 9.06
C MET A 98 12.45 -17.29 9.68
N PRO A 99 12.39 -17.40 11.02
CA PRO A 99 11.20 -17.87 11.71
C PRO A 99 10.10 -16.81 11.68
N PHE A 100 8.86 -17.26 11.79
CA PHE A 100 7.70 -16.44 12.09
C PHE A 100 6.97 -17.11 13.25
N ASP A 101 7.06 -16.50 14.43
CA ASP A 101 6.52 -17.09 15.67
C ASP A 101 5.00 -16.87 15.82
N GLY A 102 4.44 -16.00 14.98
CA GLY A 102 3.03 -15.65 15.03
C GLY A 102 2.71 -14.54 16.02
N TYR A 103 1.41 -14.35 16.24
CA TYR A 103 0.86 -13.32 17.11
C TYR A 103 0.45 -13.94 18.44
N LEU A 104 1.02 -13.41 19.52
CA LEU A 104 0.73 -13.89 20.87
C LEU A 104 -0.77 -13.79 21.18
N GLY A 105 -1.37 -14.92 21.56
CA GLY A 105 -2.80 -14.99 21.91
C GLY A 105 -3.75 -14.93 20.71
N ASN A 106 -3.27 -14.87 19.46
CA ASN A 106 -4.11 -14.80 18.27
C ASN A 106 -3.67 -15.82 17.20
N ALA A 107 -3.95 -17.09 17.47
CA ALA A 107 -3.64 -18.20 16.57
C ALA A 107 -4.38 -18.08 15.23
N GLU A 108 -5.62 -17.59 15.22
CA GLU A 108 -6.39 -17.42 13.98
C GLU A 108 -5.73 -16.41 13.04
N PHE A 109 -5.35 -15.24 13.57
CA PHE A 109 -4.65 -14.23 12.79
C PHE A 109 -3.28 -14.71 12.32
N THR A 110 -2.58 -15.47 13.15
CA THR A 110 -1.32 -16.14 12.78
C THR A 110 -1.51 -17.06 11.58
N GLN A 111 -2.52 -17.93 11.60
CA GLN A 111 -2.80 -18.86 10.48
C GLN A 111 -3.13 -18.11 9.20
N ARG A 112 -3.88 -17.01 9.26
CA ARG A 112 -4.21 -16.18 8.08
C ARG A 112 -2.96 -15.59 7.41
N LYS A 113 -1.88 -15.36 8.17
CA LYS A 113 -0.60 -14.84 7.65
C LYS A 113 0.34 -15.92 7.11
N VAL A 114 0.04 -17.21 7.32
CA VAL A 114 0.85 -18.31 6.82
C VAL A 114 0.23 -18.88 5.54
N LEU A 115 0.98 -18.79 4.45
CA LEU A 115 0.65 -19.45 3.20
C LEU A 115 1.26 -20.84 3.18
N HIS A 116 0.45 -21.83 2.85
CA HIS A 116 0.86 -23.22 2.66
C HIS A 116 0.94 -23.57 1.17
N ASN A 117 1.80 -24.52 0.82
CA ASN A 117 1.94 -25.06 -0.54
C ASN A 117 2.14 -23.92 -1.55
N VAL A 118 3.11 -23.05 -1.31
CA VAL A 118 3.41 -21.88 -2.13
C VAL A 118 4.14 -22.30 -3.40
N PHE A 119 5.24 -23.04 -3.31
CA PHE A 119 5.97 -23.54 -4.48
C PHE A 119 6.11 -25.06 -4.50
N MET A 120 5.93 -25.72 -3.36
CA MET A 120 5.94 -27.18 -3.25
C MET A 120 5.08 -27.65 -2.09
N HIS A 121 4.69 -28.93 -2.10
CA HIS A 121 3.86 -29.46 -1.02
C HIS A 121 4.57 -29.40 0.33
N GLY A 122 3.88 -28.87 1.34
CA GLY A 122 4.36 -28.74 2.72
C GLY A 122 5.26 -27.54 3.01
N ASP A 123 5.64 -26.74 2.01
CA ASP A 123 6.32 -25.48 2.28
C ASP A 123 5.37 -24.46 2.96
N ARG A 124 5.98 -23.53 3.68
CA ARG A 124 5.28 -22.47 4.40
C ARG A 124 5.97 -21.15 4.16
N TYR A 125 5.20 -20.13 3.83
CA TYR A 125 5.67 -18.77 3.65
C TYR A 125 4.85 -17.82 4.50
N PHE A 126 5.52 -16.82 5.04
CA PHE A 126 4.89 -15.67 5.67
C PHE A 126 4.39 -14.72 4.58
N ASN A 127 3.12 -14.35 4.66
CA ASN A 127 2.51 -13.32 3.83
C ASN A 127 2.69 -11.95 4.49
N LEU A 128 3.57 -11.12 3.93
CA LEU A 128 3.82 -9.79 4.47
C LEU A 128 2.65 -8.82 4.23
N GLY A 129 1.78 -9.13 3.25
CA GLY A 129 0.65 -8.28 2.88
C GLY A 129 1.05 -7.05 2.07
N ASP A 130 2.28 -6.97 1.57
CA ASP A 130 2.78 -5.84 0.81
C ASP A 130 3.00 -6.23 -0.65
N ILE A 131 2.52 -5.38 -1.57
CA ILE A 131 2.73 -5.49 -3.00
C ILE A 131 4.03 -4.76 -3.34
N MET A 132 4.96 -5.50 -3.92
CA MET A 132 6.29 -5.02 -4.26
C MET A 132 6.54 -5.18 -5.75
N ARG A 133 7.46 -4.38 -6.28
CA ARG A 133 7.96 -4.49 -7.65
C ARG A 133 9.48 -4.50 -7.64
N ILE A 134 10.08 -5.31 -8.50
CA ILE A 134 11.53 -5.32 -8.72
C ILE A 134 11.80 -4.91 -10.17
N ASP A 135 12.58 -3.86 -10.37
CA ASP A 135 12.95 -3.43 -11.72
C ASP A 135 14.11 -4.26 -12.32
N LYS A 136 14.52 -3.91 -13.54
CA LYS A 136 15.62 -4.57 -14.25
C LYS A 136 16.99 -4.40 -13.60
N GLU A 137 17.18 -3.36 -12.79
CA GLU A 137 18.42 -3.05 -12.08
C GLU A 137 18.46 -3.71 -10.69
N GLY A 138 17.36 -4.37 -10.31
CA GLY A 138 17.18 -5.04 -9.02
C GLY A 138 16.66 -4.12 -7.93
N PHE A 139 16.29 -2.87 -8.21
CA PHE A 139 15.69 -2.02 -7.18
C PHE A 139 14.29 -2.51 -6.82
N ILE A 140 14.04 -2.57 -5.51
CA ILE A 140 12.78 -3.02 -4.92
C ILE A 140 11.97 -1.78 -4.56
N TYR A 141 10.74 -1.74 -5.03
CA TYR A 141 9.80 -0.66 -4.81
C TYR A 141 8.58 -1.19 -4.07
N PHE A 142 8.21 -0.53 -2.98
CA PHE A 142 6.89 -0.70 -2.37
C PHE A 142 5.85 -0.07 -3.30
N ILE A 143 4.80 -0.81 -3.62
CA ILE A 143 3.73 -0.36 -4.50
C ILE A 143 2.47 -0.07 -3.70
N ASP A 144 2.02 -1.03 -2.90
CA ASP A 144 0.82 -0.89 -2.08
C ASP A 144 0.80 -1.96 -0.98
N ARG A 145 -0.21 -1.91 -0.12
CA ARG A 145 -0.53 -2.95 0.85
C ARG A 145 -1.87 -3.60 0.51
N VAL A 146 -1.92 -4.92 0.64
CA VAL A 146 -3.16 -5.70 0.47
C VAL A 146 -4.18 -5.19 1.49
N GLY A 147 -5.36 -4.81 0.99
CA GLY A 147 -6.43 -4.17 1.77
C GLY A 147 -6.41 -2.64 1.76
N ASP A 148 -5.33 -1.98 1.31
CA ASP A 148 -5.28 -0.52 1.13
C ASP A 148 -5.68 -0.08 -0.31
N THR A 149 -5.71 -0.99 -1.28
CA THR A 149 -6.27 -0.77 -2.62
C THR A 149 -7.79 -0.90 -2.60
N PHE A 150 -8.51 0.06 -3.19
CA PHE A 150 -9.98 -0.02 -3.31
C PHE A 150 -10.41 -0.21 -4.78
N ARG A 151 -11.56 -0.87 -4.98
CA ARG A 151 -12.11 -1.10 -6.33
C ARG A 151 -13.27 -0.15 -6.59
N TRP A 152 -13.16 0.66 -7.64
CA TRP A 152 -14.20 1.59 -8.08
C TRP A 152 -14.69 1.22 -9.47
N LYS A 153 -15.97 0.86 -9.60
CA LYS A 153 -16.62 0.54 -10.89
C LYS A 153 -15.85 -0.47 -11.77
N GLY A 154 -15.07 -1.35 -11.15
CA GLY A 154 -14.27 -2.37 -11.85
C GLY A 154 -12.78 -2.03 -11.98
N GLU A 155 -12.38 -0.79 -11.73
CA GLU A 155 -11.00 -0.30 -11.78
C GLU A 155 -10.34 -0.39 -10.40
N ASN A 156 -9.04 -0.70 -10.37
CA ASN A 156 -8.25 -0.70 -9.15
C ASN A 156 -7.70 0.71 -8.92
N VAL A 157 -7.94 1.26 -7.73
CA VAL A 157 -7.43 2.57 -7.34
C VAL A 157 -6.61 2.40 -6.07
N SER A 158 -5.33 2.76 -6.13
CA SER A 158 -4.49 2.83 -4.94
C SER A 158 -4.84 4.08 -4.14
N THR A 159 -5.30 3.89 -2.90
CA THR A 159 -5.59 5.02 -2.00
C THR A 159 -4.31 5.77 -1.65
N MET A 160 -3.18 5.06 -1.58
CA MET A 160 -1.88 5.65 -1.30
C MET A 160 -1.38 6.54 -2.45
N GLU A 161 -1.43 6.07 -3.70
CA GLU A 161 -1.01 6.87 -4.85
C GLU A 161 -1.85 8.14 -5.02
N LEU A 162 -3.17 8.03 -4.78
CA LEU A 162 -4.07 9.18 -4.80
C LEU A 162 -3.75 10.15 -3.66
N ALA A 163 -3.51 9.64 -2.44
CA ALA A 163 -3.09 10.46 -1.31
C ALA A 163 -1.78 11.19 -1.58
N ASP A 164 -0.77 10.49 -2.12
CA ASP A 164 0.52 11.07 -2.49
C ASP A 164 0.34 12.19 -3.53
N THR A 165 -0.48 11.95 -4.56
CA THR A 165 -0.76 12.97 -5.59
C THR A 165 -1.50 14.18 -5.04
N LEU A 166 -2.47 13.97 -4.14
CA LEU A 166 -3.16 15.07 -3.47
C LEU A 166 -2.21 15.84 -2.54
N SER A 167 -1.29 15.15 -1.85
CA SER A 167 -0.31 15.78 -0.97
C SER A 167 0.66 16.71 -1.69
N ASP A 168 0.77 16.60 -3.02
CA ASP A 168 1.56 17.49 -3.86
C ASP A 168 0.92 18.86 -4.11
N LEU A 169 -0.37 19.02 -3.82
CA LEU A 169 -1.09 20.28 -4.00
C LEU A 169 -0.67 21.26 -2.89
N ASP A 170 -0.16 22.44 -3.28
CA ASP A 170 0.46 23.40 -2.34
C ASP A 170 -0.51 23.93 -1.26
N PHE A 171 -1.82 23.79 -1.44
CA PHE A 171 -2.81 24.19 -0.45
C PHE A 171 -3.16 23.08 0.55
N ILE A 172 -2.79 21.83 0.28
CA ILE A 172 -3.05 20.68 1.16
C ILE A 172 -1.93 20.59 2.20
N LYS A 173 -2.32 20.55 3.48
CA LYS A 173 -1.40 20.34 4.61
C LYS A 173 -1.25 18.85 4.89
N GLU A 174 -2.38 18.16 5.05
CA GLU A 174 -2.42 16.71 5.28
C GLU A 174 -3.62 16.13 4.55
N VAL A 175 -3.45 14.94 3.99
CA VAL A 175 -4.51 14.20 3.31
C VAL A 175 -4.46 12.73 3.70
N THR A 176 -5.63 12.12 3.88
CA THR A 176 -5.79 10.67 3.98
C THR A 176 -6.88 10.23 3.02
N VAL A 177 -6.63 9.13 2.33
CA VAL A 177 -7.57 8.54 1.37
C VAL A 177 -7.83 7.09 1.79
N TYR A 178 -9.09 6.69 1.80
CA TYR A 178 -9.46 5.29 2.01
C TYR A 178 -10.81 4.95 1.35
N GLY A 179 -10.98 3.67 1.00
CA GLY A 179 -12.24 3.14 0.48
C GLY A 179 -13.11 2.60 1.60
N VAL A 180 -14.42 2.85 1.54
CA VAL A 180 -15.41 2.29 2.48
C VAL A 180 -16.43 1.46 1.73
N THR A 181 -16.51 0.17 2.03
CA THR A 181 -17.48 -0.75 1.42
C THR A 181 -18.82 -0.73 2.16
N ILE A 182 -19.93 -0.52 1.44
CA ILE A 182 -21.27 -0.56 2.04
C ILE A 182 -21.74 -2.02 2.12
N PRO A 183 -22.11 -2.54 3.31
CA PRO A 183 -22.51 -3.94 3.48
C PRO A 183 -23.67 -4.41 2.60
N SER A 184 -24.58 -3.51 2.21
CA SER A 184 -25.77 -3.82 1.39
C SER A 184 -25.52 -3.78 -0.12
N CYS A 185 -24.34 -3.34 -0.56
CA CYS A 185 -24.00 -3.24 -1.97
C CYS A 185 -22.55 -3.69 -2.18
N ILE A 186 -22.39 -4.94 -2.61
CA ILE A 186 -21.11 -5.57 -3.02
C ILE A 186 -20.33 -4.72 -4.05
N ARG A 187 -20.97 -3.72 -4.66
CA ARG A 187 -20.44 -2.87 -5.74
C ARG A 187 -20.36 -1.37 -5.44
N MET A 188 -20.79 -0.91 -4.25
CA MET A 188 -20.68 0.51 -3.89
C MET A 188 -19.69 0.66 -2.73
N SER A 189 -18.47 1.02 -3.10
CA SER A 189 -17.43 1.47 -2.18
C SER A 189 -17.29 2.98 -2.35
N TYR A 190 -17.44 3.78 -1.29
CA TYR A 190 -17.16 5.22 -1.37
C TYR A 190 -15.68 5.49 -1.20
N LEU A 191 -15.19 6.51 -1.90
CA LEU A 191 -13.89 7.10 -1.61
C LEU A 191 -14.07 8.17 -0.55
N VAL A 192 -13.39 8.04 0.59
CA VAL A 192 -13.33 9.09 1.61
C VAL A 192 -11.98 9.76 1.52
N ILE A 193 -11.99 11.10 1.53
CA ILE A 193 -10.80 11.94 1.51
C ILE A 193 -10.89 12.91 2.67
N GLU A 194 -10.05 12.71 3.66
CA GLU A 194 -9.88 13.64 4.77
C GLU A 194 -8.77 14.61 4.39
N VAL A 195 -9.08 15.91 4.33
CA VAL A 195 -8.14 16.95 3.91
C VAL A 195 -8.10 18.09 4.91
N THR A 196 -6.90 18.49 5.31
CA THR A 196 -6.65 19.77 5.96
C THR A 196 -5.83 20.66 5.03
N CYS A 197 -6.12 21.97 5.03
CA CYS A 197 -5.44 22.93 4.16
C CYS A 197 -4.45 23.80 4.95
N ILE A 198 -3.48 24.40 4.26
CA ILE A 198 -2.57 25.35 4.88
C ILE A 198 -3.36 26.60 5.28
N GLY A 199 -3.36 26.92 6.58
CA GLY A 199 -4.07 28.09 7.11
C GLY A 199 -5.59 27.96 7.17
N SER A 200 -6.16 26.80 6.84
CA SER A 200 -7.61 26.53 6.94
C SER A 200 -7.88 25.07 7.27
N PRO A 201 -8.82 24.76 8.18
CA PRO A 201 -9.19 23.37 8.47
C PRO A 201 -9.90 22.68 7.30
N SER A 202 -10.40 23.42 6.31
CA SER A 202 -11.14 22.84 5.17
C SER A 202 -10.75 23.49 3.83
N PRO A 203 -10.89 22.74 2.71
CA PRO A 203 -10.75 23.29 1.37
C PRO A 203 -11.91 24.25 1.07
N ASN A 204 -11.63 25.32 0.34
CA ASN A 204 -12.67 26.17 -0.26
C ASN A 204 -13.21 25.53 -1.55
N GLU A 205 -14.26 26.10 -2.12
CA GLU A 205 -14.91 25.58 -3.34
C GLU A 205 -13.92 25.39 -4.51
N GLN A 206 -12.97 26.31 -4.69
CA GLN A 206 -11.94 26.20 -5.72
C GLN A 206 -10.99 25.02 -5.48
N TYR A 207 -10.55 24.81 -4.23
CA TYR A 207 -9.70 23.67 -3.85
C TYR A 207 -10.44 22.34 -4.00
N VAL A 208 -11.73 22.31 -3.67
CA VAL A 208 -12.60 21.15 -3.92
C VAL A 208 -12.62 20.83 -5.42
N CYS A 209 -12.82 21.81 -6.30
CA CYS A 209 -12.76 21.58 -7.75
C CYS A 209 -11.42 20.98 -8.22
N ILE A 210 -10.30 21.47 -7.69
CA ILE A 210 -8.97 20.94 -8.04
C ILE A 210 -8.83 19.48 -7.58
N ILE A 211 -9.25 19.18 -6.35
CA ILE A 211 -9.26 17.82 -5.80
C ILE A 211 -10.09 16.90 -6.72
N TYR A 212 -11.29 17.32 -7.14
CA TYR A 212 -12.11 16.57 -8.09
C TYR A 212 -11.42 16.31 -9.42
N VAL A 213 -10.68 17.28 -9.97
CA VAL A 213 -9.92 17.09 -11.22
C VAL A 213 -8.85 16.00 -11.05
N VAL A 214 -8.11 16.01 -9.93
CA VAL A 214 -7.11 14.98 -9.63
C VAL A 214 -7.76 13.61 -9.51
N ILE A 215 -8.87 13.49 -8.77
CA ILE A 215 -9.55 12.20 -8.59
C ILE A 215 -10.07 11.66 -9.92
N ASN A 216 -10.61 12.52 -10.80
CA ASN A 216 -11.08 12.11 -12.13
C ASN A 216 -9.98 11.55 -13.04
N TYR A 217 -8.71 11.87 -12.79
CA TYR A 217 -7.59 11.24 -13.49
C TYR A 217 -7.41 9.77 -13.09
N TYR A 218 -7.67 9.46 -11.82
CA TYR A 218 -7.50 8.10 -11.26
C TYR A 218 -8.74 7.23 -11.38
N MET A 219 -9.94 7.81 -11.45
CA MET A 219 -11.18 7.05 -11.56
C MET A 219 -12.29 7.80 -12.28
N SER A 220 -13.11 7.03 -13.00
CA SER A 220 -14.24 7.59 -13.75
C SER A 220 -15.43 7.94 -12.85
N HIS A 221 -15.87 9.21 -12.91
CA HIS A 221 -17.04 9.74 -12.20
C HIS A 221 -17.01 9.44 -10.69
N PRO A 222 -16.03 9.98 -9.95
CA PRO A 222 -15.95 9.82 -8.51
C PRO A 222 -17.06 10.61 -7.81
N GLU A 223 -17.67 10.01 -6.79
CA GLU A 223 -18.46 10.71 -5.78
C GLU A 223 -17.72 10.59 -4.45
N PRO A 224 -16.59 11.32 -4.28
CA PRO A 224 -15.80 11.24 -3.08
C PRO A 224 -16.51 11.98 -1.95
N LEU A 225 -16.44 11.42 -0.76
CA LEU A 225 -16.81 12.13 0.44
C LEU A 225 -15.58 12.85 0.97
N ILE A 226 -15.58 14.18 0.86
CA ILE A 226 -14.49 15.02 1.40
C ILE A 226 -14.88 15.44 2.81
N THR A 227 -14.13 14.98 3.82
CA THR A 227 -14.39 15.26 5.24
C THR A 227 -13.25 16.04 5.89
N GLN A 228 -13.57 16.66 7.03
CA GLN A 228 -12.71 17.62 7.75
C GLN A 228 -12.17 17.07 9.08
N GLU A 229 -12.24 15.75 9.30
CA GLU A 229 -11.82 15.21 10.59
C GLU A 229 -10.31 15.35 10.75
N ALA A 230 -9.91 15.86 11.92
CA ALA A 230 -8.50 15.97 12.26
C ALA A 230 -7.91 14.56 12.21
N LEU A 231 -6.89 14.38 11.36
CA LEU A 231 -6.26 13.09 11.15
C LEU A 231 -5.64 12.65 12.47
N GLU A 232 -6.30 11.71 13.15
CA GLU A 232 -5.77 11.16 14.40
C GLU A 232 -4.52 10.37 14.07
N LEU A 233 -3.43 10.72 14.73
CA LEU A 233 -2.17 10.03 14.61
C LEU A 233 -2.04 9.00 15.73
N THR A 234 -1.58 7.80 15.39
CA THR A 234 -1.08 6.85 16.37
C THR A 234 0.10 7.44 17.14
N ASN A 235 0.48 6.81 18.26
CA ASN A 235 1.72 7.11 18.99
C ASN A 235 2.99 7.05 18.12
N THR A 236 2.93 6.41 16.95
CA THR A 236 4.02 6.36 15.96
C THR A 236 3.86 7.34 14.80
N PHE A 237 2.99 8.35 14.95
CA PHE A 237 2.66 9.35 13.92
C PHE A 237 2.10 8.77 12.61
N LYS A 238 1.58 7.53 12.63
CA LYS A 238 0.81 6.96 11.51
C LYS A 238 -0.64 7.38 11.61
N GLN A 239 -1.25 7.78 10.49
CA GLN A 239 -2.67 8.12 10.41
C GLN A 239 -3.56 6.91 10.76
N ILE A 240 -4.56 7.14 11.61
CA ILE A 240 -5.55 6.13 12.01
C ILE A 240 -6.68 6.13 10.98
N LYS A 241 -6.68 5.13 10.08
CA LYS A 241 -7.73 4.96 9.06
C LYS A 241 -9.01 4.27 9.59
N THR A 242 -9.11 3.97 10.89
CA THR A 242 -10.06 2.98 11.41
C THR A 242 -11.40 3.52 11.91
N HIS A 243 -11.58 4.82 12.18
CA HIS A 243 -12.82 5.28 12.81
C HIS A 243 -14.04 5.09 11.89
N LEU A 244 -13.99 5.58 10.64
CA LEU A 244 -15.11 5.42 9.70
C LEU A 244 -15.26 4.01 9.11
N LEU A 245 -14.19 3.20 9.10
CA LEU A 245 -14.24 1.78 8.73
C LEU A 245 -14.94 0.92 9.79
N GLN A 246 -14.79 1.23 11.08
CA GLN A 246 -15.42 0.51 12.19
C GLN A 246 -16.83 1.01 12.51
N GLU A 247 -17.11 2.30 12.28
CA GLU A 247 -18.41 2.91 12.59
C GLU A 247 -19.53 2.62 11.58
N GLY A 248 -19.25 1.85 10.52
CA GLY A 248 -20.27 1.38 9.60
C GLY A 248 -20.98 2.52 8.88
N PHE A 249 -20.21 3.36 8.16
CA PHE A 249 -20.68 4.35 7.18
C PHE A 249 -22.07 4.96 7.49
N ASN A 250 -22.15 5.79 8.53
CA ASN A 250 -23.38 6.49 8.87
C ASN A 250 -23.42 7.86 8.16
N LEU A 251 -24.08 7.92 7.00
CA LEU A 251 -24.35 9.14 6.23
C LEU A 251 -24.97 10.28 7.05
N ALA A 252 -25.68 9.98 8.16
CA ALA A 252 -26.30 10.98 9.01
C ALA A 252 -25.32 11.68 9.98
N ARG A 253 -24.13 11.12 10.20
CA ARG A 253 -23.07 11.72 11.05
C ARG A 253 -22.03 12.50 10.27
N ILE A 254 -21.88 12.18 8.99
CA ILE A 254 -21.08 12.95 8.06
C ILE A 254 -21.73 14.33 7.95
N ARG A 255 -21.07 15.36 8.51
CA ARG A 255 -21.45 16.76 8.24
C ARG A 255 -21.39 16.92 6.73
N ALA A 256 -22.49 17.42 6.16
CA ALA A 256 -22.79 17.40 4.72
C ALA A 256 -21.54 17.59 3.84
N PRO A 257 -21.42 16.84 2.73
CA PRO A 257 -20.34 17.07 1.78
C PRO A 257 -20.35 18.56 1.41
N LEU A 258 -19.16 19.18 1.48
CA LEU A 258 -18.94 20.50 0.91
C LEU A 258 -19.08 20.44 -0.62
#